data_AF-F9UK63-F1
#
_entry.id   AF-F9UK63-F1
#
_cell.length_a   1.000
_cell.length_b   1.000
_cell.length_c   1.000
_cell.angle_alpha   90.00
_cell.angle_beta   90.00
_cell.angle_gamma   90.00
#
_symmetry.space_group_name_H-M   'P 1'
#
loop_
_entity.id
_entity.type
_entity.pdbx_description
1 polymer ?
#
loop_
_entity_poly.entity_id
_entity_poly.type
_entity_poly.pdbx_seq_one_letter_code
_entity_poly.pdbx_strand_id
1 'polypeptide(L)'
;MENYQLNQNYGTALPVLKPILLNQDFLTKVKGEKLKSNILVLIAEDENYVFFVSCLKELSDSSIDEQDFVLIKQNEGLNENGELTTIDLAKFVDLRTIFKIDYFDLKSKVVNDNNQIKTLPYLGIQNQLEVVNKISDKLNSKTNLPKLVMIKKVKNKN
;
A
#
# COMPACT_ATOMS: atom_id res chain seq x y z
N MET A 1 -6.29 -44.35 -8.83
CA MET A 1 -5.93 -42.96 -9.22
C MET A 1 -6.66 -42.05 -8.26
N GLU A 2 -5.96 -41.54 -7.26
CA GLU A 2 -6.53 -40.65 -6.25
C GLU A 2 -6.69 -39.24 -6.85
N ASN A 3 -7.93 -38.77 -6.91
CA ASN A 3 -8.26 -37.40 -7.27
C ASN A 3 -7.93 -36.49 -6.08
N TYR A 4 -6.79 -35.79 -6.15
CA TYR A 4 -6.54 -34.64 -5.29
C TYR A 4 -7.42 -33.48 -5.75
N GLN A 5 -8.59 -33.34 -5.13
CA GLN A 5 -9.33 -32.09 -5.17
C GLN A 5 -8.55 -31.06 -4.34
N LEU A 6 -7.85 -30.18 -5.03
CA LEU A 6 -7.23 -29.00 -4.44
C LEU A 6 -8.34 -28.06 -3.95
N ASN A 7 -8.68 -28.17 -2.66
CA ASN A 7 -9.44 -27.18 -1.92
C ASN A 7 -8.61 -25.89 -1.80
N GLN A 8 -8.63 -25.07 -2.85
CA GLN A 8 -8.00 -23.75 -2.83
C GLN A 8 -8.96 -22.70 -2.29
N ASN A 9 -9.19 -22.73 -0.97
CA ASN A 9 -9.56 -21.51 -0.25
C ASN A 9 -8.29 -20.64 -0.09
N TYR A 10 -7.67 -20.24 -1.19
CA TYR A 10 -6.66 -19.17 -1.16
C TYR A 10 -7.40 -17.86 -0.89
N GLY A 11 -7.44 -17.46 0.38
CA GLY A 11 -7.80 -16.08 0.72
C GLY A 11 -6.89 -15.15 -0.09
N THR A 12 -7.48 -14.40 -1.01
CA THR A 12 -6.79 -13.59 -2.04
C THR A 12 -5.57 -12.86 -1.50
N ALA A 13 -4.46 -12.93 -2.23
CA ALA A 13 -3.26 -12.19 -1.91
C ALA A 13 -3.56 -10.68 -1.83
N LEU A 14 -2.77 -9.92 -1.05
CA LEU A 14 -2.94 -8.47 -1.02
C LEU A 14 -2.37 -7.91 -2.34
N PRO A 15 -3.12 -7.09 -3.07
CA PRO A 15 -2.65 -6.61 -4.37
C PRO A 15 -1.58 -5.53 -4.22
N VAL A 16 -0.53 -5.63 -5.03
CA VAL A 16 0.56 -4.64 -5.14
C VAL A 16 0.12 -3.50 -6.07
N LEU A 17 0.54 -2.27 -5.79
CA LEU A 17 0.19 -1.06 -6.56
C LEU A 17 -1.33 -0.79 -6.64
N LYS A 18 -2.07 -1.26 -5.63
CA LYS A 18 -3.50 -1.01 -5.46
C LYS A 18 -3.73 -0.16 -4.21
N PRO A 19 -4.38 1.01 -4.30
CA PRO A 19 -4.77 1.77 -3.12
C PRO A 19 -5.78 0.99 -2.27
N ILE A 20 -5.47 0.78 -0.99
CA ILE A 20 -6.27 -0.05 -0.08
C ILE A 20 -6.50 0.70 1.25
N LEU A 21 -7.71 0.56 1.80
CA LEU A 21 -8.04 1.07 3.14
C LEU A 21 -7.58 0.11 4.25
N LEU A 22 -6.98 0.72 5.27
CA LEU A 22 -6.75 0.13 6.59
C LEU A 22 -7.90 0.47 7.52
N ASN A 23 -8.16 -0.41 8.48
CA ASN A 23 -9.09 -0.12 9.55
C ASN A 23 -8.53 1.01 10.44
N GLN A 24 -9.45 1.85 10.93
CA GLN A 24 -9.09 3.03 11.73
C GLN A 24 -8.41 2.64 13.06
N ASP A 25 -8.80 1.50 13.62
CA ASP A 25 -8.22 0.93 14.83
C ASP A 25 -6.73 0.60 14.69
N PHE A 26 -6.27 0.22 13.51
CA PHE A 26 -4.86 -0.03 13.27
C PHE A 26 -4.07 1.28 13.28
N LEU A 27 -4.57 2.32 12.61
CA LEU A 27 -3.93 3.63 12.60
C LEU A 27 -3.69 4.16 14.01
N THR A 28 -4.72 4.11 14.86
CA THR A 28 -4.65 4.62 16.23
C THR A 28 -3.68 3.81 17.10
N LYS A 29 -3.49 2.51 16.80
CA LYS A 29 -2.58 1.61 17.53
C LYS A 29 -1.14 1.68 17.07
N VAL A 30 -0.86 2.13 15.83
CA VAL A 30 0.50 2.40 15.37
C VAL A 30 0.99 3.67 16.07
N LYS A 31 1.48 3.49 17.31
CA LYS A 31 1.99 4.57 18.17
C LYS A 31 3.06 5.39 17.44
N GLY A 32 2.89 6.71 17.41
CA GLY A 32 3.95 7.67 17.05
C GLY A 32 3.78 8.39 15.70
N GLU A 33 2.57 8.80 15.32
CA GLU A 33 2.30 9.72 14.18
C GLU A 33 2.83 9.27 12.80
N LYS A 34 3.27 8.02 12.65
CA LYS A 34 4.01 7.62 11.43
C LYS A 34 3.11 7.38 10.24
N LEU A 35 1.98 6.70 10.42
CA LEU A 35 0.98 6.56 9.37
C LEU A 35 0.04 7.76 9.43
N LYS A 36 0.17 8.68 8.47
CA LYS A 36 -0.65 9.89 8.38
C LYS A 36 -1.99 9.67 7.67
N SER A 37 -2.21 8.49 7.08
CA SER A 37 -3.37 8.16 6.28
C SER A 37 -3.76 6.69 6.46
N ASN A 38 -5.06 6.39 6.39
CA ASN A 38 -5.58 5.02 6.39
C ASN A 38 -5.50 4.37 5.01
N ILE A 39 -4.93 5.04 4.01
CA ILE A 39 -4.79 4.48 2.68
C ILE A 39 -3.33 4.15 2.44
N LEU A 40 -3.08 2.95 1.92
CA LEU A 40 -1.76 2.51 1.53
C LEU A 40 -1.75 1.96 0.11
N VAL A 41 -0.54 1.76 -0.40
CA VAL A 41 -0.24 0.93 -1.56
C VAL A 41 0.90 -0.02 -1.18
N LEU A 42 0.73 -1.33 -1.41
CA LEU A 42 1.84 -2.29 -1.34
C LEU A 42 2.81 -2.04 -2.50
N ILE A 43 4.11 -2.08 -2.22
CA ILE A 43 5.18 -1.87 -3.21
C ILE A 43 6.06 -3.11 -3.40
N ALA A 44 6.12 -4.00 -2.42
CA ALA A 44 6.87 -5.25 -2.50
C ALA A 44 6.39 -6.27 -1.46
N GLU A 45 6.61 -7.55 -1.76
CA GLU A 45 6.46 -8.68 -0.85
C GLU A 45 7.81 -9.41 -0.74
N ASP A 46 8.18 -9.83 0.46
CA ASP A 46 9.44 -10.53 0.75
C ASP A 46 9.23 -11.54 1.89
N GLU A 47 9.26 -12.83 1.55
CA GLU A 47 8.96 -13.94 2.47
C GLU A 47 7.65 -13.74 3.26
N ASN A 48 7.77 -13.39 4.54
CA ASN A 48 6.66 -13.17 5.47
C ASN A 48 6.32 -11.69 5.65
N TYR A 49 7.03 -10.79 4.98
CA TYR A 49 6.89 -9.36 5.13
C TYR A 49 6.34 -8.72 3.87
N VAL A 50 5.61 -7.63 4.08
CA VAL A 50 5.17 -6.73 3.01
C VAL A 50 5.69 -5.33 3.27
N PHE A 51 5.97 -4.64 2.18
CA PHE A 51 6.40 -3.25 2.17
C PHE A 51 5.32 -2.40 1.53
N PHE A 52 4.98 -1.30 2.17
CA PHE A 52 3.95 -0.39 1.68
C PHE A 52 4.30 1.06 1.97
N VAL A 53 3.65 1.95 1.23
CA VAL A 53 3.75 3.40 1.37
C VAL A 53 2.36 3.98 1.62
N SER A 54 2.30 5.16 2.24
CA SER A 54 1.04 5.85 2.48
C SER A 54 0.53 6.52 1.22
N CYS A 55 -0.80 6.61 1.08
CA CYS A 55 -1.44 7.41 0.06
C CYS A 55 -2.25 8.54 0.71
N LEU A 56 -2.27 9.71 0.10
CA LEU A 56 -2.92 10.91 0.63
C LEU A 56 -4.06 11.35 -0.29
N LYS A 57 -5.14 11.87 0.31
CA LYS A 57 -6.23 12.51 -0.44
C LYS A 57 -5.90 13.96 -0.80
N GLU A 58 -5.11 14.63 0.04
CA GLU A 58 -4.71 16.02 -0.11
C GLU A 58 -3.30 16.21 0.46
N LEU A 59 -2.58 17.21 -0.05
CA LEU A 59 -1.31 17.66 0.50
C LEU A 59 -1.59 18.74 1.54
N SER A 60 -1.14 18.54 2.78
CA SER A 60 -1.42 19.46 3.89
C SER A 60 -0.42 20.61 4.03
N ASP A 61 0.71 20.60 3.28
CA ASP A 61 1.78 21.57 3.41
C ASP A 61 2.26 22.10 2.05
N SER A 62 2.54 23.39 1.98
CA SER A 62 3.10 24.08 0.80
C SER A 62 4.62 23.98 0.68
N SER A 63 5.30 23.36 1.65
CA SER A 63 6.76 23.12 1.69
C SER A 63 7.17 21.73 1.20
N ILE A 64 6.25 21.04 0.52
CA ILE A 64 6.42 19.67 0.09
C ILE A 64 7.36 19.59 -1.12
N ASP A 65 8.44 18.82 -0.99
CA ASP A 65 9.30 18.45 -2.12
C ASP A 65 8.53 17.52 -3.05
N GLU A 66 8.27 17.94 -4.28
CA GLU A 66 7.55 17.16 -5.29
C GLU A 66 8.22 15.81 -5.59
N GLN A 67 9.52 15.66 -5.30
CA GLN A 67 10.26 14.41 -5.49
C GLN A 67 9.82 13.30 -4.54
N ASP A 68 9.18 13.66 -3.42
CA ASP A 68 8.70 12.71 -2.41
C ASP A 68 7.33 12.13 -2.73
N PHE A 69 6.66 12.62 -3.78
CA PHE A 69 5.28 12.28 -4.08
C PHE A 69 5.09 11.85 -5.51
N VAL A 70 4.13 10.94 -5.72
CA VAL A 70 3.56 10.64 -7.04
C VAL A 70 2.14 11.14 -7.07
N LEU A 71 1.81 11.99 -8.05
CA LEU A 71 0.44 12.42 -8.31
C LEU A 71 -0.30 11.31 -9.05
N ILE A 72 -1.37 10.80 -8.43
CA ILE A 72 -2.21 9.76 -9.01
C ILE A 72 -3.09 10.39 -10.09
N LYS A 73 -2.99 9.88 -11.32
CA LYS A 73 -3.88 10.17 -12.42
C LYS A 73 -5.18 9.40 -12.21
N GLN A 74 -6.10 10.04 -11.49
CA GLN A 74 -7.29 9.36 -10.97
C GLN A 74 -8.18 8.76 -12.07
N ASN A 75 -8.14 9.28 -13.29
CA ASN A 75 -8.90 8.78 -14.44
C ASN A 75 -8.20 7.65 -15.23
N GLU A 76 -6.98 7.26 -14.85
CA GLU A 76 -6.19 6.23 -15.53
C GLU A 76 -6.06 4.92 -14.74
N GLY A 77 -6.86 4.75 -13.66
CA GLY A 77 -6.86 3.50 -12.88
C GLY A 77 -7.29 2.29 -13.70
N LEU A 78 -6.93 1.10 -13.23
CA LEU A 78 -7.25 -0.15 -13.93
C LEU A 78 -8.06 -1.09 -13.03
N ASN A 79 -9.10 -1.72 -13.57
CA ASN A 79 -9.81 -2.79 -12.86
C ASN A 79 -9.10 -4.14 -13.03
N GLU A 80 -9.66 -5.22 -12.47
CA GLU A 80 -9.09 -6.58 -12.56
C GLU A 80 -9.02 -7.13 -14.01
N ASN A 81 -9.75 -6.53 -14.95
CA ASN A 81 -9.72 -6.87 -16.38
C ASN A 81 -8.75 -6.00 -17.18
N GLY A 82 -8.07 -5.03 -16.54
CA GLY A 82 -7.20 -4.06 -17.22
C GLY A 82 -7.96 -2.93 -17.92
N GLU A 83 -9.24 -2.72 -17.62
CA GLU A 83 -10.05 -1.64 -18.19
C GLU A 83 -9.90 -0.36 -17.36
N LEU A 84 -9.98 0.80 -18.02
CA LEU A 84 -9.87 2.10 -17.37
C LEU A 84 -11.02 2.34 -16.38
N THR A 85 -10.68 2.85 -15.21
CA THR A 85 -11.61 3.16 -14.12
C THR A 85 -11.06 4.27 -13.22
N THR A 86 -11.92 4.89 -12.44
CA THR A 86 -11.55 6.01 -11.57
C THR A 86 -10.98 5.54 -10.22
N ILE A 87 -9.91 6.19 -9.77
CA ILE A 87 -9.30 6.03 -8.44
C ILE A 87 -9.79 7.15 -7.51
N ASP A 88 -10.81 6.88 -6.71
CA ASP A 88 -11.37 7.86 -5.76
C ASP A 88 -10.69 7.85 -4.39
N LEU A 89 -9.93 6.81 -4.11
CA LEU A 89 -9.44 6.57 -2.75
C LEU A 89 -8.31 7.54 -2.36
N ALA A 90 -7.43 7.89 -3.30
CA ALA A 90 -6.27 8.74 -3.07
C ALA A 90 -5.91 9.60 -4.28
N LYS A 91 -5.20 10.70 -4.03
CA LYS A 91 -4.64 11.59 -5.05
C LYS A 91 -3.12 11.55 -5.11
N PHE A 92 -2.45 11.12 -4.04
CA PHE A 92 -0.99 11.10 -3.99
C PHE A 92 -0.48 9.80 -3.35
N VAL A 93 0.71 9.36 -3.77
CA VAL A 93 1.51 8.34 -3.06
C VAL A 93 2.69 9.05 -2.39
N ASP A 94 2.87 8.85 -1.08
CA ASP A 94 3.93 9.45 -0.26
C ASP A 94 5.11 8.48 -0.10
N LEU A 95 6.23 8.80 -0.73
CA LEU A 95 7.42 7.95 -0.80
C LEU A 95 8.46 8.23 0.29
N ARG A 96 8.16 9.13 1.24
CA ARG A 96 9.13 9.50 2.30
C ARG A 96 9.38 8.37 3.28
N THR A 97 8.39 7.52 3.50
CA THR A 97 8.46 6.43 4.48
C THR A 97 7.97 5.13 3.85
N ILE A 98 8.83 4.11 3.88
CA ILE A 98 8.46 2.74 3.55
C ILE A 98 8.16 2.02 4.87
N PHE A 99 6.98 1.43 4.97
CA PHE A 99 6.58 0.63 6.10
C PHE A 99 6.79 -0.85 5.81
N LYS A 100 7.39 -1.57 6.75
CA LYS A 100 7.56 -3.04 6.73
C LYS A 100 6.71 -3.66 7.83
N ILE A 101 5.90 -4.66 7.49
CA ILE A 101 5.05 -5.38 8.45
C ILE A 101 4.92 -6.85 8.04
N ASP A 102 4.63 -7.73 8.99
CA ASP A 102 4.26 -9.12 8.68
C ASP A 102 2.99 -9.16 7.82
N TYR A 103 3.00 -10.03 6.81
CA TYR A 103 1.93 -10.15 5.82
C TYR A 103 0.57 -10.45 6.47
N PHE A 104 0.52 -11.41 7.39
CA PHE A 104 -0.71 -11.83 8.03
C PHE A 104 -1.20 -10.77 9.03
N ASP A 105 -0.28 -10.09 9.70
CA ASP A 105 -0.61 -8.94 10.52
C ASP A 105 -1.30 -7.86 9.67
N LEU A 106 -0.73 -7.47 8.51
CA LEU A 106 -1.36 -6.47 7.63
C LEU A 106 -2.70 -6.92 7.06
N LYS A 107 -2.78 -8.16 6.58
CA LYS A 107 -4.00 -8.73 6.00
C LYS A 107 -5.18 -8.65 6.97
N SER A 108 -4.93 -8.82 8.26
CA SER A 108 -5.94 -8.67 9.32
C SER A 108 -6.38 -7.23 9.60
N LYS A 109 -5.73 -6.23 9.01
CA LYS A 109 -6.00 -4.78 9.22
C LYS A 109 -6.60 -4.10 8.01
N VAL A 110 -6.57 -4.74 6.85
CA VAL A 110 -7.22 -4.21 5.65
C VAL A 110 -8.74 -4.32 5.79
N VAL A 111 -9.45 -3.26 5.42
CA VAL A 111 -10.92 -3.28 5.32
C VAL A 111 -11.28 -4.16 4.12
N ASN A 112 -11.84 -5.35 4.39
CA ASN A 112 -12.13 -6.35 3.36
C ASN A 112 -13.54 -6.95 3.51
N ASP A 113 -14.51 -6.13 3.91
CA ASP A 113 -15.90 -6.56 3.97
C ASP A 113 -16.37 -6.93 2.55
N ASN A 114 -16.97 -8.10 2.38
CA ASN A 114 -17.56 -8.56 1.11
C ASN A 114 -16.64 -8.52 -0.12
N ASN A 115 -15.35 -8.84 0.00
CA ASN A 115 -14.37 -8.82 -1.12
C ASN A 115 -14.18 -7.44 -1.79
N GLN A 116 -14.45 -6.33 -1.08
CA GLN A 116 -14.28 -4.96 -1.60
C GLN A 116 -12.88 -4.68 -2.16
N ILE A 117 -11.84 -5.39 -1.73
CA ILE A 117 -10.50 -5.24 -2.32
C ILE A 117 -10.52 -5.50 -3.83
N LYS A 118 -11.27 -6.49 -4.33
CA LYS A 118 -11.34 -6.81 -5.77
C LYS A 118 -11.99 -5.69 -6.59
N THR A 119 -12.93 -4.95 -6.00
CA THR A 119 -13.62 -3.86 -6.69
C THR A 119 -12.82 -2.57 -6.72
N LEU A 120 -11.78 -2.45 -5.90
CA LEU A 120 -10.89 -1.30 -5.96
C LEU A 120 -10.11 -1.30 -7.29
N PRO A 121 -9.69 -0.13 -7.78
CA PRO A 121 -8.82 -0.02 -8.95
C PRO A 121 -7.35 -0.16 -8.56
N TYR A 122 -6.53 -0.74 -9.44
CA TYR A 122 -5.08 -0.56 -9.44
C TYR A 122 -4.72 0.86 -9.87
N LEU A 123 -3.51 1.31 -9.52
CA LEU A 123 -2.91 2.49 -10.15
C LEU A 123 -2.83 2.29 -11.67
N GLY A 124 -2.94 3.38 -12.44
CA GLY A 124 -2.69 3.33 -13.88
C GLY A 124 -1.24 2.97 -14.19
N ILE A 125 -0.96 2.39 -15.37
CA ILE A 125 0.38 1.94 -15.76
C ILE A 125 1.43 3.04 -15.59
N GLN A 126 1.10 4.29 -15.97
CA GLN A 126 2.03 5.41 -15.83
C GLN A 126 2.38 5.68 -14.37
N ASN A 127 1.39 5.69 -13.47
CA ASN A 127 1.64 5.86 -12.04
C ASN A 127 2.36 4.66 -11.43
N GLN A 128 2.09 3.43 -11.89
CA GLN A 128 2.82 2.24 -11.44
C GLN A 128 4.31 2.38 -11.74
N LEU A 129 4.65 2.74 -12.98
CA LEU A 129 6.03 2.99 -13.40
C LEU A 129 6.66 4.15 -12.61
N GLU A 130 5.92 5.24 -12.41
CA GLU A 130 6.43 6.40 -11.67
C GLU A 130 6.75 6.07 -10.21
N VAL A 131 5.89 5.30 -9.53
CA VAL A 131 6.13 4.83 -8.15
C VAL A 131 7.38 3.96 -8.11
N VAL A 132 7.50 2.97 -9.01
CA VAL A 132 8.66 2.06 -9.05
C VAL A 132 9.95 2.83 -9.33
N ASN A 133 9.95 3.72 -10.32
CA ASN A 133 11.13 4.50 -10.70
C ASN A 133 11.56 5.43 -9.56
N LYS A 134 10.63 6.22 -9.00
CA LYS A 134 10.97 7.14 -7.90
C LYS A 134 11.45 6.40 -6.65
N ILE A 135 10.84 5.28 -6.28
CA ILE A 135 11.34 4.48 -5.15
C ILE A 135 12.76 3.98 -5.46
N SER A 136 12.99 3.46 -6.67
CA SER A 136 14.31 2.97 -7.08
C SER A 136 15.36 4.08 -7.04
N ASP A 137 15.04 5.27 -7.55
CA ASP A 137 15.92 6.44 -7.53
C ASP A 137 16.24 6.88 -6.10
N LYS A 138 15.23 6.92 -5.22
CA LYS A 138 15.41 7.26 -3.81
C LYS A 138 16.29 6.25 -3.08
N LEU A 139 16.10 4.96 -3.33
CA LEU A 139 16.91 3.88 -2.72
C LEU A 139 18.37 3.90 -3.20
N ASN A 140 18.63 4.42 -4.40
CA ASN A 140 19.98 4.62 -4.93
C ASN A 140 20.60 5.97 -4.55
N SER A 141 19.81 6.90 -3.98
CA SER A 141 20.28 8.20 -3.54
C SER A 141 21.08 8.12 -2.24
N LYS A 142 22.10 8.96 -2.08
CA LYS A 142 22.86 9.09 -0.82
C LYS A 142 22.25 10.11 0.15
N THR A 143 21.43 11.03 -0.36
CA THR A 143 20.93 12.19 0.39
C THR A 143 19.41 12.19 0.55
N ASN A 144 18.68 11.42 -0.25
CA ASN A 144 17.21 11.40 -0.28
C ASN A 144 16.64 9.98 -0.10
N LEU A 145 17.14 9.26 0.90
CA LEU A 145 16.68 7.89 1.22
C LEU A 145 15.32 7.91 1.92
N PRO A 146 14.41 6.98 1.59
CA PRO A 146 13.17 6.84 2.32
C PRO A 146 13.46 6.28 3.72
N LYS A 147 12.69 6.74 4.72
CA LYS A 147 12.75 6.18 6.06
C LYS A 147 12.10 4.79 6.07
N LEU A 148 12.81 3.77 6.55
CA LEU A 148 12.22 2.45 6.78
C LEU A 148 11.61 2.37 8.19
N VAL A 149 10.33 2.02 8.28
CA VAL A 149 9.61 1.85 9.55
C VAL A 149 9.07 0.43 9.66
N MET A 150 9.60 -0.34 10.61
CA MET A 150 9.08 -1.66 10.90
C MET A 150 7.92 -1.60 11.91
N ILE A 151 6.76 -2.09 11.53
CA ILE A 151 5.59 -2.24 12.39
C ILE A 151 5.64 -3.66 12.98
N LYS A 152 5.65 -3.73 14.31
CA LYS A 152 5.66 -5.01 15.06
C LYS A 152 4.46 -5.06 16.00
N LYS A 153 3.82 -6.22 16.09
CA LYS A 153 2.83 -6.49 17.13
C LYS A 153 3.49 -6.37 18.51
N VAL A 154 2.93 -5.53 19.38
CA VAL A 154 3.35 -5.48 20.78
C VAL A 154 2.94 -6.81 21.41
N LYS A 155 3.92 -7.65 21.77
CA LYS A 155 3.65 -8.81 22.63
C LYS A 155 3.32 -8.24 24.01
N ASN A 156 2.05 -8.26 24.40
CA ASN A 156 1.71 -8.08 25.81
C ASN A 156 2.39 -9.23 26.57
N LYS A 157 3.33 -8.88 27.46
CA LYS A 157 3.86 -9.82 28.43
C LYS A 157 2.70 -10.16 29.37
N ASN A 158 2.13 -11.35 29.22
CA ASN A 158 1.43 -12.01 30.31
C ASN A 158 2.47 -12.74 31.15
#